data_AF-A0A350Q6T2-F1
#
_entry.id   AF-A0A350Q6T2-F1
#
_cell.length_a   1.000
_cell.length_b   1.000
_cell.length_c   1.000
_cell.angle_alpha   90.00
_cell.angle_beta   90.00
_cell.angle_gamma   90.00
#
_symmetry.space_group_name_H-M   'P 1'
#
loop_
_entity.id
_entity.type
_entity.pdbx_description
1 polymer ?
#
loop_
_entity_poly.entity_id
_entity_poly.type
_entity_poly.pdbx_seq_one_letter_code
_entity_poly.pdbx_strand_id
1 'polypeptide(L)' 'CDVAFLPCHGHYTMGPEDTVRAAAACHARVVVPVHWGAHKARANAERVKELAKKQSSEGEVFILEQGMPS' A
#
# COMPACT_ATOMS: atom_id res chain seq x y z
N CYS A 1 -5.57 3.31 -13.26
CA CYS A 1 -4.15 2.87 -13.24
C CYS A 1 -4.14 1.37 -13.04
N ASP A 2 -3.36 0.57 -13.78
CA ASP A 2 -3.39 -0.88 -13.59
C ASP A 2 -2.68 -1.32 -12.30
N VAL A 3 -1.47 -0.81 -12.06
CA VAL A 3 -0.67 -1.12 -10.87
C VAL A 3 -0.06 0.16 -10.30
N ALA A 4 -0.19 0.36 -8.98
CA ALA A 4 0.38 1.50 -8.28
C ALA A 4 1.29 1.05 -7.13
N PHE A 5 2.56 1.44 -7.18
CA PHE A 5 3.52 1.28 -6.09
C PHE A 5 3.51 2.55 -5.25
N LEU A 6 3.02 2.46 -4.01
CA LEU A 6 2.76 3.64 -3.18
C LEU A 6 3.51 3.55 -1.84
N PRO A 7 4.28 4.57 -1.44
CA PRO A 7 4.97 4.58 -0.17
C PRO A 7 3.97 4.70 0.99
N CYS A 8 4.21 3.99 2.10
CA CYS A 8 3.33 4.05 3.28
C CYS A 8 4.06 4.21 4.62
N HIS A 9 5.23 4.87 4.65
CA HIS A 9 6.00 5.07 5.88
C HIS A 9 5.37 6.09 6.85
N GLY A 10 4.89 7.22 6.33
CA GLY A 10 4.28 8.31 7.12
C GLY A 10 5.22 9.37 7.72
N HIS A 11 6.56 9.20 7.65
CA HIS A 11 7.51 10.20 8.19
C HIS A 11 7.88 11.30 7.18
N TYR A 12 8.38 10.89 6.00
CA TYR A 12 8.73 11.79 4.89
C TYR A 12 7.94 11.49 3.61
N THR A 13 7.09 10.47 3.65
CA THR A 13 6.23 10.04 2.55
C THR A 13 4.80 9.88 3.06
N MET A 14 3.87 9.55 2.18
CA MET A 14 2.52 9.13 2.55
C MET A 14 2.53 8.07 3.66
N GLY A 15 1.54 8.17 4.55
CA GLY A 15 1.18 7.11 5.50
C GLY A 15 0.15 6.13 4.91
N PRO A 16 -0.27 5.10 5.67
CA PRO A 16 -1.23 4.09 5.19
C PRO A 16 -2.56 4.69 4.69
N GLU A 17 -3.11 5.66 5.42
CA GLU A 17 -4.37 6.32 5.07
C GLU A 17 -4.25 7.13 3.77
N ASP A 18 -3.14 7.84 3.59
CA ASP A 18 -2.88 8.63 2.39
C ASP A 18 -2.67 7.72 1.17
N THR A 19 -2.00 6.58 1.39
CA THR A 19 -1.76 5.55 0.37
C THR A 19 -3.08 5.03 -0.21
N VAL A 20 -4.06 4.71 0.63
CA VAL A 20 -5.37 4.24 0.16
C VAL A 20 -6.13 5.35 -0.59
N ARG A 21 -6.07 6.59 -0.11
CA ARG A 21 -6.68 7.73 -0.82
C ARG A 21 -6.04 7.96 -2.18
N ALA A 22 -4.72 7.88 -2.28
CA ALA A 22 -3.99 7.99 -3.54
C ALA A 22 -4.34 6.84 -4.51
N ALA A 23 -4.40 5.60 -4.00
CA ALA A 23 -4.82 4.45 -4.79
C ALA A 23 -6.23 4.63 -5.38
N ALA A 24 -7.18 5.12 -4.58
CA ALA A 24 -8.53 5.41 -5.03
C ALA A 24 -8.57 6.53 -6.07
N ALA A 25 -7.86 7.65 -5.83
CA ALA A 25 -7.77 8.76 -6.76
C ALA A 25 -7.15 8.37 -8.12
N CYS A 26 -6.23 7.40 -8.12
CA CYS A 26 -5.62 6.86 -9.33
C CYS A 26 -6.46 5.76 -10.03
N HIS A 27 -7.60 5.38 -9.44
CA HIS A 27 -8.36 4.19 -9.84
C HIS A 27 -7.43 2.98 -10.03
N ALA A 28 -6.60 2.71 -9.02
CA ALA A 28 -5.63 1.63 -9.06
C ALA A 28 -6.33 0.26 -8.95
N ARG A 29 -6.10 -0.62 -9.92
CA ARG A 29 -6.62 -2.00 -9.89
C ARG A 29 -5.79 -2.90 -9.00
N VAL A 30 -4.48 -2.65 -8.93
CA VAL A 30 -3.54 -3.31 -8.03
C VAL A 30 -2.74 -2.27 -7.27
N VAL A 31 -2.62 -2.44 -5.96
CA VAL A 31 -1.84 -1.57 -5.07
C VAL A 31 -0.74 -2.39 -4.42
N VAL A 32 0.49 -1.92 -4.56
CA VAL A 32 1.68 -2.49 -3.91
C VAL A 32 2.23 -1.47 -2.93
N PRO A 33 1.92 -1.57 -1.63
CA PRO A 33 2.52 -0.71 -0.61
C PRO A 33 4.03 -0.97 -0.54
N VAL A 34 4.82 0.10 -0.70
CA VAL A 34 6.28 0.09 -0.63
C VAL A 34 6.77 1.06 0.44
N HIS A 35 8.09 1.10 0.64
CA HIS A 35 8.74 2.01 1.58
C HIS A 35 8.10 1.97 3.00
N TRP A 36 7.51 0.86 3.41
CA TRP A 36 6.87 0.80 4.72
C TRP A 36 7.90 0.92 5.86
N GLY A 37 9.16 0.53 5.65
CA GLY A 37 10.30 0.59 6.60
C GLY A 37 10.93 -0.80 6.87
N ALA A 38 11.90 -0.92 7.80
CA ALA A 38 12.49 -2.21 8.20
C ALA A 38 11.69 -2.92 9.32
N HIS A 39 11.52 -4.25 9.23
CA HIS A 39 10.90 -5.26 10.14
C HIS A 39 9.71 -4.88 11.08
N LYS A 40 9.69 -3.73 11.76
CA LYS A 40 8.50 -3.18 12.47
C LYS A 40 7.48 -2.51 11.55
N ALA A 41 7.86 -2.35 10.30
CA ALA A 41 7.16 -1.56 9.31
C ALA A 41 6.09 -2.31 8.52
N ARG A 42 6.10 -3.66 8.52
CA ARG A 42 5.09 -4.45 7.78
C ARG A 42 3.67 -4.10 8.22
N ALA A 43 3.51 -3.66 9.48
CA ALA A 43 2.26 -3.16 10.02
C ALA A 43 1.62 -2.05 9.16
N ASN A 44 2.41 -1.15 8.56
CA ASN A 44 1.87 -0.11 7.67
C ASN A 44 1.33 -0.70 6.36
N ALA A 45 2.01 -1.68 5.78
CA ALA A 45 1.52 -2.38 4.59
C ALA A 45 0.24 -3.18 4.88
N GLU A 46 0.17 -3.86 6.03
CA GLU A 46 -1.05 -4.55 6.47
C GLU A 46 -2.19 -3.56 6.74
N ARG A 47 -1.87 -2.40 7.32
CA ARG A 47 -2.84 -1.33 7.55
C ARG A 47 -3.44 -0.80 6.24
N VAL A 48 -2.63 -0.65 5.19
CA VAL A 48 -3.13 -0.32 3.84
C VAL A 48 -4.15 -1.37 3.37
N LYS A 49 -3.82 -2.66 3.53
CA LYS A 49 -4.71 -3.77 3.14
C LYS A 49 -6.02 -3.78 3.91
N GLU A 50 -5.99 -3.51 5.22
CA GLU A 50 -7.20 -3.38 6.03
C GLU A 50 -8.08 -2.20 5.61
N LEU A 51 -7.46 -1.04 5.38
CA LEU A 51 -8.17 0.19 5.01
C LEU A 51 -8.80 0.08 3.62
N ALA A 52 -8.09 -0.49 2.65
CA ALA A 52 -8.60 -0.76 1.31
C ALA A 52 -9.86 -1.65 1.35
N LYS A 53 -9.82 -2.74 2.14
CA LYS A 53 -10.99 -3.61 2.36
C LYS A 53 -12.18 -2.87 2.97
N LYS A 54 -11.94 -2.01 3.98
CA LYS A 54 -13.01 -1.24 4.64
C LYS A 54 -13.66 -0.21 3.73
N GLN A 55 -12.89 0.37 2.81
CA GLN A 55 -13.39 1.39 1.88
C GLN A 55 -14.08 0.81 0.65
N SER A 56 -14.23 -0.53 0.56
CA SER A 56 -14.76 -1.22 -0.63
C SER A 56 -14.01 -0.80 -1.91
N SER A 57 -12.71 -0.52 -1.81
CA SER A 57 -11.93 -0.15 -2.98
C SER A 57 -11.86 -1.34 -3.94
N GLU A 58 -12.18 -1.13 -5.22
CA GLU A 58 -12.10 -2.16 -6.25
C GLU A 58 -10.68 -2.72 -6.46
N GLY A 59 -9.65 -1.98 -6.02
CA GLY A 59 -8.26 -2.37 -6.14
C GLY A 59 -7.80 -3.42 -5.14
N GLU A 60 -7.06 -4.42 -5.62
CA GLU A 60 -6.47 -5.48 -4.80
C GLU A 60 -5.10 -5.05 -4.24
N VAL A 61 -4.81 -5.40 -2.98
CA VAL A 61 -3.56 -5.03 -2.30
C VAL A 61 -2.61 -6.22 -2.17
N PHE A 62 -1.42 -6.10 -2.77
CA PHE A 62 -0.35 -7.10 -2.70
C PHE A 62 0.83 -6.59 -1.88
N ILE A 63 1.11 -7.25 -0.75
CA ILE A 63 2.26 -6.93 0.10
C ILE A 63 3.41 -7.85 -0.32
N LEU A 64 4.44 -7.27 -0.92
CA LEU A 64 5.64 -7.98 -1.37
C LEU A 64 6.73 -7.91 -0.28
N GLU A 65 7.41 -9.03 -0.04
CA GLU A 65 8.55 -9.10 0.88
C GLU A 65 9.86 -8.68 0.20
N GLN A 66 10.77 -8.12 0.99
CA GLN A 66 12.07 -7.68 0.50
C GLN A 66 12.92 -8.88 0.07
N GLY A 67 13.36 -8.88 -1.19
CA GLY A 67 14.23 -9.93 -1.72
C GLY A 67 13.52 -11.22 -2.15
N MET A 68 12.22 -11.20 -2.49
CA MET A 68 11.61 -12.29 -3.24
C MET A 68 12.42 -12.55 -4.53
N PRO A 69 13.12 -13.71 -4.66
CA PRO A 69 13.69 -14.14 -5.92
C PRO A 69 12.61 -14.85 -6.76
N SER A 70 12.85 -14.89 -8.07
CA SER A 70 12.10 -15.57 -9.13
C SER A 70 11.40 -16.87 -8.74
#